data_AF-A0A924VTZ1-F1
#
_entry.id   AF-A0A924VTZ1-F1
#
_cell.length_a   1.000
_cell.length_b   1.000
_cell.length_c   1.000
_cell.angle_alpha   90.00
_cell.angle_beta   90.00
_cell.angle_gamma   90.00
#
_symmetry.space_group_name_H-M   'P 1'
#
loop_
_entity.id
_entity.type
_entity.pdbx_description
1 polymer ?
#
loop_
_entity_poly.entity_id
_entity_poly.type
_entity_poly.pdbx_seq_one_letter_code
_entity_poly.pdbx_strand_id
1 'polypeptide(L)'
;MRRTLLVTVIAALSACGQNETPPSAASTPTATATARSPEQLQAAFAALPAPYSEANYEAGRRVFAQCRSCHTINAGGQNRVGPNLHGVFGREIGAAEGFNYSPAVQSANFVWDASQLDHWLANPQTFLPGNRMAFAGVRDETQRRDLIAYLMIESAPE
;
A
#
# COMPACT_ATOMS: atom_id res chain seq x y z
N MET A 1 -1.21 -90.84 11.04
CA MET A 1 -2.57 -90.49 11.50
C MET A 1 -2.59 -89.02 11.88
N ARG A 2 -3.68 -88.31 11.53
CA ARG A 2 -4.08 -86.90 11.88
C ARG A 2 -3.36 -85.79 11.07
N ARG A 3 -4.08 -85.13 10.15
CA ARG A 3 -4.95 -83.93 10.31
C ARG A 3 -4.07 -82.67 10.55
N THR A 4 -4.17 -81.53 9.86
CA THR A 4 -5.35 -80.77 9.41
C THR A 4 -4.87 -79.63 8.47
N LEU A 5 -5.73 -79.24 7.51
CA LEU A 5 -5.68 -77.95 6.79
C LEU A 5 -6.04 -76.76 7.69
N LEU A 6 -5.44 -75.59 7.42
CA LEU A 6 -6.01 -74.22 7.52
C LEU A 6 -4.93 -73.27 6.92
N VAL A 7 -5.10 -72.56 5.78
CA VAL A 7 -5.93 -71.34 5.51
C VAL A 7 -5.56 -70.25 6.53
N THR A 8 -5.00 -69.08 6.24
CA THR A 8 -5.38 -67.95 5.34
C THR A 8 -4.30 -66.84 5.54
N VAL A 9 -3.72 -66.19 4.52
CA VAL A 9 -4.07 -64.86 3.92
C VAL A 9 -3.08 -63.70 4.22
N ILE A 10 -2.45 -63.24 3.14
CA ILE A 10 -2.21 -61.87 2.61
C ILE A 10 -1.37 -60.86 3.44
N ALA A 11 -0.30 -60.36 2.79
CA ALA A 11 -0.08 -58.92 2.61
C ALA A 11 0.93 -58.68 1.48
N ALA A 12 0.47 -58.09 0.38
CA ALA A 12 1.31 -57.54 -0.67
C ALA A 12 1.60 -56.06 -0.36
N LEU A 13 2.86 -55.63 -0.44
CA LEU A 13 3.22 -54.22 -0.59
C LEU A 13 4.41 -54.06 -1.54
N SER A 14 4.04 -53.64 -2.75
CA SER A 14 4.64 -52.62 -3.62
C SER A 14 6.15 -52.38 -3.62
N ALA A 15 6.69 -52.60 -4.82
CA ALA A 15 8.03 -52.31 -5.27
C ALA A 15 8.36 -50.81 -5.30
N CYS A 16 9.62 -50.50 -5.02
CA CYS A 16 10.25 -49.20 -5.26
C CYS A 16 10.56 -49.00 -6.75
N GLY A 17 10.32 -47.80 -7.26
CA GLY A 17 10.90 -47.35 -8.51
C GLY A 17 10.19 -46.14 -9.10
N GLN A 18 10.86 -44.99 -9.09
CA GLN A 18 11.04 -44.10 -10.25
C GLN A 18 11.85 -42.85 -9.86
N ASN A 19 13.00 -42.71 -10.51
CA ASN A 19 13.68 -41.43 -10.69
C ASN A 19 12.82 -40.57 -11.62
N GLU A 20 12.42 -39.38 -11.20
CA GLU A 20 11.96 -38.34 -12.10
C GLU A 20 12.64 -37.01 -11.78
N THR A 21 13.23 -36.45 -12.84
CA THR A 21 13.88 -35.16 -12.99
C THR A 21 13.05 -34.01 -12.41
N PRO A 22 13.65 -33.07 -11.64
CA PRO A 22 12.93 -31.89 -11.20
C PRO A 22 12.65 -30.97 -12.40
N PRO A 23 11.43 -30.44 -12.59
CA PRO A 23 11.23 -29.38 -13.55
C PRO A 23 11.90 -28.11 -13.01
N SER A 24 12.96 -27.69 -13.71
CA SER A 24 13.39 -26.30 -13.78
C SER A 24 12.26 -25.50 -14.44
N ALA A 25 11.29 -25.06 -13.64
CA ALA A 25 10.38 -24.00 -14.03
C ALA A 25 11.10 -22.67 -13.81
N ALA A 26 11.51 -22.08 -14.92
CA ALA A 26 11.98 -20.71 -15.01
C ALA A 26 10.96 -19.74 -14.41
N SER A 27 11.51 -18.65 -13.88
CA SER A 27 10.88 -17.37 -13.58
C SER A 27 9.66 -17.06 -14.44
N THR A 28 8.57 -16.62 -13.81
CA THR A 28 8.08 -15.22 -13.82
C THR A 28 6.84 -15.14 -12.92
N PRO A 29 6.77 -14.29 -11.89
CA PRO A 29 5.48 -13.71 -11.52
C PRO A 29 5.20 -12.57 -12.50
N THR A 30 4.33 -12.87 -13.46
CA THR A 30 3.63 -11.90 -14.30
C THR A 30 3.16 -10.72 -13.45
N ALA A 31 3.48 -9.51 -13.91
CA ALA A 31 3.01 -8.24 -13.38
C ALA A 31 1.46 -8.18 -13.41
N THR A 32 0.85 -8.69 -12.35
CA THR A 32 -0.43 -8.24 -11.85
C THR A 32 -0.09 -7.46 -10.59
N ALA A 33 -0.65 -6.26 -10.41
CA ALA A 33 -0.55 -5.52 -9.15
C ALA A 33 -1.23 -6.35 -8.03
N THR A 34 -0.49 -7.33 -7.51
CA THR A 34 -0.93 -8.18 -6.42
C THR A 34 -0.90 -7.32 -5.18
N ALA A 35 -2.06 -7.14 -4.55
CA ALA A 35 -2.18 -6.49 -3.26
C ALA A 35 -1.11 -7.06 -2.31
N ARG A 36 -0.35 -6.16 -1.66
CA ARG A 36 0.73 -6.57 -0.75
C ARG A 36 0.18 -7.53 0.31
N SER A 37 0.90 -8.62 0.57
CA SER A 37 0.55 -9.55 1.64
C SER A 37 0.64 -8.82 3.01
N PRO A 38 -0.03 -9.34 4.06
CA PRO A 38 0.08 -8.76 5.40
C PRO A 38 1.53 -8.66 5.90
N GLU A 39 2.38 -9.63 5.54
CA GLU A 39 3.80 -9.63 5.90
C GLU A 39 4.58 -8.54 5.16
N GLN A 40 4.31 -8.33 3.88
CA GLN A 40 4.91 -7.25 3.09
C GLN A 40 4.49 -5.87 3.63
N LEU A 41 3.22 -5.71 4.01
CA LEU A 41 2.74 -4.47 4.64
C LEU A 41 3.41 -4.24 6.00
N GLN A 42 3.52 -5.28 6.83
CA GLN A 42 4.17 -5.18 8.13
C GLN A 42 5.65 -4.79 8.01
N ALA A 43 6.37 -5.40 7.05
CA ALA A 43 7.77 -5.07 6.79
C ALA A 43 7.92 -3.63 6.26
N ALA A 44 7.04 -3.22 5.34
CA ALA A 44 7.05 -1.87 4.80
C ALA A 44 6.81 -0.80 5.87
N PHE A 45 5.85 -1.03 6.78
CA PHE A 45 5.60 -0.11 7.90
C PHE A 45 6.76 -0.12 8.90
N ALA A 46 7.33 -1.28 9.23
CA ALA A 46 8.47 -1.37 10.15
C ALA A 46 9.70 -0.60 9.65
N ALA A 47 9.82 -0.36 8.34
CA ALA A 47 10.89 0.43 7.74
C ALA A 47 10.63 1.94 7.73
N LEU A 48 9.42 2.40 8.06
CA LEU A 48 9.10 3.82 8.14
C LEU A 48 9.76 4.46 9.38
N PRO A 49 10.09 5.76 9.35
CA PRO A 49 10.53 6.46 10.55
C PRO A 49 9.39 6.55 11.58
N ALA A 50 9.74 6.56 12.87
CA ALA A 50 8.79 6.91 13.91
C ALA A 50 8.19 8.31 13.67
N PRO A 51 6.90 8.54 13.98
CA PRO A 51 5.96 7.62 14.61
C PRO A 51 5.22 6.70 13.63
N TYR A 52 5.54 6.74 12.33
CA TYR A 52 4.78 6.04 11.29
C TYR A 52 5.02 4.52 11.25
N SER A 53 6.11 4.04 11.85
CA SER A 53 6.37 2.60 12.01
C SER A 53 5.34 1.86 12.87
N GLU A 54 4.63 2.59 13.74
CA GLU A 54 3.59 2.06 14.63
C GLU A 54 2.17 2.36 14.13
N ALA A 55 2.06 2.90 12.92
CA ALA A 55 0.78 3.26 12.34
C ALA A 55 -0.04 2.04 11.89
N ASN A 56 -1.36 2.20 11.85
CA ASN A 56 -2.27 1.15 11.40
C ASN A 56 -2.66 1.34 9.93
N TYR A 57 -2.20 0.43 9.07
CA TYR A 57 -2.48 0.43 7.63
C TYR A 57 -3.99 0.47 7.32
N GLU A 58 -4.78 -0.39 7.95
CA GLU A 58 -6.21 -0.49 7.70
C GLU A 58 -6.98 0.74 8.19
N ALA A 59 -6.55 1.35 9.29
CA ALA A 59 -7.09 2.62 9.74
C ALA A 59 -6.77 3.74 8.74
N GLY A 60 -5.51 3.85 8.31
CA GLY A 60 -5.08 4.83 7.30
C GLY A 60 -5.85 4.69 5.99
N ARG A 61 -6.04 3.45 5.51
CA ARG A 61 -6.85 3.13 4.33
C ARG A 61 -8.31 3.58 4.47
N ARG A 62 -8.89 3.45 5.67
CA ARG A 62 -10.25 3.93 5.96
C ARG A 62 -10.32 5.45 5.97
N VAL A 63 -9.33 6.13 6.55
CA VAL A 63 -9.26 7.60 6.52
C VAL A 63 -9.12 8.09 5.06
N PHE A 64 -8.26 7.43 4.27
CA PHE A 64 -8.07 7.74 2.85
C PHE A 64 -9.35 7.61 2.02
N ALA A 65 -10.37 6.87 2.50
CA ALA A 65 -11.67 6.81 1.85
C ALA A 65 -12.30 8.18 1.58
N GLN A 66 -12.03 9.16 2.45
CA GLN A 66 -12.47 10.55 2.32
C GLN A 66 -11.79 11.27 1.15
N CYS A 67 -10.62 10.81 0.71
CA CYS A 67 -9.80 11.42 -0.32
C CYS A 67 -10.09 10.84 -1.71
N ARG A 68 -10.59 9.60 -1.79
CA ARG A 68 -10.72 8.82 -3.03
C ARG A 68 -11.68 9.42 -4.06
N SER A 69 -12.65 10.23 -3.66
CA SER A 69 -13.52 10.94 -4.62
C SER A 69 -12.73 11.98 -5.43
N CYS A 70 -11.75 12.62 -4.80
CA CYS A 70 -11.00 13.73 -5.37
C CYS A 70 -9.61 13.34 -5.87
N HIS A 71 -9.05 12.22 -5.42
CA HIS A 71 -7.67 11.84 -5.72
C HIS A 71 -7.56 10.39 -6.19
N THR A 72 -6.62 10.17 -7.11
CA THR A 72 -6.04 8.85 -7.40
C THR A 72 -4.67 8.76 -6.70
N ILE A 73 -4.15 7.55 -6.48
CA ILE A 73 -2.88 7.34 -5.75
C ILE A 73 -1.89 6.45 -6.49
N ASN A 74 -2.36 5.60 -7.42
CA ASN A 74 -1.50 4.69 -8.17
C ASN A 74 -0.71 5.44 -9.25
N ALA A 75 0.45 4.87 -9.62
CA ALA A 75 1.26 5.33 -10.75
C ALA A 75 0.42 5.46 -12.03
N GLY A 76 0.61 6.55 -12.77
CA GLY A 76 -0.15 6.84 -13.98
C GLY A 76 -1.64 7.12 -13.77
N GLY A 77 -2.09 7.25 -12.52
CA GLY A 77 -3.48 7.57 -12.21
C GLY A 77 -3.86 8.97 -12.68
N GLN A 78 -5.10 9.11 -13.18
CA GLN A 78 -5.61 10.39 -13.67
C GLN A 78 -5.77 11.41 -12.53
N ASN A 79 -5.53 12.68 -12.85
CA ASN A 79 -6.02 13.81 -12.05
C ASN A 79 -7.55 13.78 -12.01
N ARG A 80 -8.14 14.17 -10.87
CA ARG A 80 -9.60 14.31 -10.69
C ARG A 80 -9.90 15.74 -10.23
N VAL A 81 -10.78 15.90 -9.23
CA VAL A 81 -10.99 17.18 -8.55
C VAL A 81 -9.68 17.69 -7.92
N GLY A 82 -8.85 16.77 -7.42
CA GLY A 82 -7.48 17.01 -6.99
C GLY A 82 -6.45 16.26 -7.83
N PRO A 83 -5.15 16.57 -7.68
CA PRO A 83 -4.07 15.91 -8.41
C PRO A 83 -3.91 14.44 -8.04
N ASN A 84 -3.27 13.65 -8.91
CA ASN A 84 -2.78 12.34 -8.53
C ASN A 84 -1.75 12.42 -7.39
N LEU A 85 -1.84 11.50 -6.44
CA LEU A 85 -1.02 11.48 -5.24
C LEU A 85 0.18 10.54 -5.32
N HIS A 86 0.36 9.79 -6.41
CA HIS A 86 1.55 8.96 -6.61
C HIS A 86 2.81 9.83 -6.56
N GLY A 87 3.83 9.38 -5.87
CA GLY A 87 5.08 10.09 -5.65
C GLY A 87 4.92 11.42 -4.90
N VAL A 88 3.94 11.55 -4.00
CA VAL A 88 3.73 12.84 -3.30
C VAL A 88 4.89 13.17 -2.36
N PHE A 89 5.47 12.20 -1.65
CA PHE A 89 6.60 12.44 -0.77
C PHE A 89 7.85 12.82 -1.58
N GLY A 90 8.50 13.93 -1.20
CA GLY A 90 9.64 14.49 -1.91
C GLY A 90 9.29 15.34 -3.13
N ARG A 91 8.01 15.45 -3.50
CA ARG A 91 7.56 16.32 -4.59
C ARG A 91 7.35 17.75 -4.11
N GLU A 92 7.73 18.73 -4.92
CA GLU A 92 7.41 20.14 -4.68
C GLU A 92 5.88 20.37 -4.66
N ILE A 93 5.42 21.27 -3.81
CA ILE A 93 4.01 21.68 -3.82
C ILE A 93 3.62 22.25 -5.19
N GLY A 94 2.45 21.85 -5.70
CA GLY A 94 1.96 22.37 -6.98
C GLY A 94 2.60 21.74 -8.22
N ALA A 95 3.38 20.66 -8.07
CA ALA A 95 4.16 20.10 -9.17
C ALA A 95 3.59 18.80 -9.80
N ALA A 96 2.37 18.35 -9.45
CA ALA A 96 1.80 17.20 -10.14
C ALA A 96 1.45 17.57 -11.58
N GLU A 97 1.93 16.75 -12.53
CA GLU A 97 1.81 17.02 -13.95
C GLU A 97 0.34 17.14 -14.39
N GLY A 98 0.07 18.15 -15.23
CA GLY A 98 -1.23 18.35 -15.85
C GLY A 98 -2.36 18.77 -14.89
N PHE A 99 -2.07 19.10 -13.63
CA PHE A 99 -3.08 19.60 -12.69
C PHE A 99 -3.06 21.13 -12.58
N ASN A 100 -4.24 21.76 -12.63
CA ASN A 100 -4.37 23.21 -12.48
C ASN A 100 -4.57 23.62 -11.02
N TYR A 101 -3.49 24.01 -10.37
CA TYR A 101 -3.48 24.42 -8.97
C TYR A 101 -4.11 25.80 -8.72
N SER A 102 -4.52 26.06 -7.48
CA SER A 102 -4.87 27.42 -7.03
C SER A 102 -3.66 28.35 -7.00
N PRO A 103 -3.82 29.67 -7.20
CA PRO A 103 -2.72 30.63 -7.09
C PRO A 103 -1.93 30.50 -5.78
N ALA A 104 -2.61 30.29 -4.64
CA ALA A 104 -1.94 30.09 -3.36
C ALA A 104 -0.97 28.89 -3.33
N VAL A 105 -1.35 27.80 -4.02
CA VAL A 105 -0.53 26.59 -4.13
C VAL A 105 0.63 26.79 -5.11
N GLN A 106 0.39 27.52 -6.21
CA GLN A 106 1.44 27.86 -7.17
C GLN A 106 2.50 28.80 -6.59
N SER A 107 2.11 29.68 -5.66
CA SER A 107 3.02 30.62 -4.99
C SER A 107 3.71 30.04 -3.75
N ALA A 108 3.33 28.84 -3.31
CA ALA A 108 3.97 28.18 -2.18
C ALA A 108 5.30 27.56 -2.61
N ASN A 109 6.27 27.49 -1.69
CA ASN A 109 7.60 26.96 -1.97
C ASN A 109 8.05 26.01 -0.86
N PHE A 110 7.56 24.78 -0.91
CA PHE A 110 8.01 23.71 -0.03
C PHE A 110 7.92 22.35 -0.71
N VAL A 111 8.61 21.37 -0.15
CA VAL A 111 8.56 19.97 -0.57
C VAL A 111 7.67 19.19 0.38
N TRP A 112 6.85 18.29 -0.16
CA TRP A 112 6.01 17.42 0.65
C TRP A 112 6.86 16.42 1.44
N ASP A 113 6.80 16.56 2.75
CA ASP A 113 7.25 15.55 3.71
C ASP A 113 6.10 15.18 4.65
N ALA A 114 6.39 14.31 5.62
CA ALA A 114 5.40 13.83 6.56
C ALA A 114 4.86 14.93 7.50
N SER A 115 5.68 15.92 7.87
CA SER A 115 5.30 17.03 8.74
C SER A 115 4.40 18.02 8.01
N GLN A 116 4.76 18.38 6.77
CA GLN A 116 3.97 19.24 5.93
C GLN A 116 2.62 18.60 5.58
N LEU A 117 2.61 17.29 5.32
CA LEU A 117 1.35 16.56 5.14
C LEU A 117 0.53 16.52 6.43
N ASP A 118 1.12 16.36 7.61
CA ASP A 118 0.35 16.40 8.87
C ASP A 118 -0.36 17.74 9.07
N HIS A 119 0.36 18.86 8.91
CA HIS A 119 -0.23 20.19 9.03
C HIS A 119 -1.28 20.47 7.94
N TRP A 120 -0.99 20.09 6.69
CA TRP A 120 -1.94 20.20 5.59
C TRP A 120 -3.21 19.40 5.87
N LEU A 121 -3.08 18.14 6.31
CA LEU A 121 -4.22 17.25 6.57
C LEU A 121 -4.98 17.66 7.82
N ALA A 122 -4.36 18.33 8.80
CA ALA A 122 -5.06 18.84 9.98
C ALA A 122 -6.09 19.92 9.62
N ASN A 123 -5.69 20.87 8.75
CA ASN A 123 -6.58 21.89 8.21
C ASN A 123 -5.95 22.59 6.98
N PRO A 124 -6.31 22.18 5.75
CA PRO A 124 -5.69 22.73 4.54
C PRO A 124 -5.90 24.25 4.41
N GLN A 125 -7.11 24.73 4.73
CA GLN A 125 -7.50 26.13 4.56
C GLN A 125 -6.76 27.07 5.50
N THR A 126 -6.42 26.61 6.70
CA THR A 126 -5.57 27.38 7.63
C THR A 126 -4.10 27.24 7.29
N PHE A 127 -3.63 26.06 6.93
CA PHE A 127 -2.22 25.82 6.60
C PHE A 127 -1.78 26.60 5.35
N LEU A 128 -2.60 26.63 4.30
CA LEU A 128 -2.35 27.43 3.10
C LEU A 128 -3.62 28.17 2.66
N PRO A 129 -3.86 29.37 3.20
CA PRO A 129 -5.04 30.16 2.85
C PRO A 129 -5.16 30.42 1.34
N GLY A 130 -6.36 30.24 0.80
CA GLY A 130 -6.64 30.43 -0.64
C GLY A 130 -6.37 29.19 -1.50
N ASN A 131 -5.97 28.06 -0.90
CA ASN A 131 -5.99 26.79 -1.61
C ASN A 131 -7.43 26.35 -1.94
N ARG A 132 -7.61 25.61 -3.04
CA ARG A 132 -8.93 25.15 -3.51
C ARG A 132 -9.35 23.77 -3.00
N MET A 133 -8.59 23.14 -2.10
CA MET A 133 -8.97 21.85 -1.53
C MET A 133 -10.10 22.04 -0.51
N ALA A 134 -11.33 21.75 -0.94
CA ALA A 134 -12.52 21.79 -0.10
C ALA A 134 -12.57 20.58 0.85
N PHE A 135 -11.70 20.60 1.87
CA PHE A 135 -11.60 19.54 2.86
C PHE A 135 -11.46 20.14 4.27
N ALA A 136 -12.25 19.65 5.22
CA ALA A 136 -12.29 20.17 6.58
C ALA A 136 -11.06 19.80 7.43
N GLY A 137 -10.28 18.82 6.97
CA GLY A 137 -9.14 18.24 7.66
C GLY A 137 -9.51 17.00 8.49
N VAL A 138 -8.50 16.21 8.83
CA VAL A 138 -8.57 15.07 9.76
C VAL A 138 -8.06 15.58 11.12
N ARG A 139 -8.95 15.81 12.08
CA ARG A 139 -8.57 16.47 13.36
C ARG A 139 -7.85 15.55 14.32
N ASP A 140 -8.18 14.27 14.30
CA ASP A 140 -7.53 13.27 15.13
C ASP A 140 -6.11 12.99 14.64
N GLU A 141 -5.13 13.16 15.53
CA GLU A 141 -3.71 12.99 15.25
C GLU A 141 -3.35 11.54 14.90
N THR A 142 -3.99 10.55 15.55
CA THR A 142 -3.74 9.14 15.27
C THR A 142 -4.23 8.78 13.87
N GLN A 143 -5.41 9.25 13.49
CA GLN A 143 -5.95 9.08 12.14
C GLN A 143 -5.08 9.75 11.07
N ARG A 144 -4.52 10.94 11.35
CA ARG A 144 -3.57 11.59 10.43
C ARG A 144 -2.29 10.80 10.29
N ARG A 145 -1.68 10.38 11.41
CA ARG A 145 -0.48 9.53 11.40
C ARG A 145 -0.71 8.26 10.58
N ASP A 146 -1.83 7.58 10.80
CA ASP A 146 -2.18 6.36 10.08
C ASP A 146 -2.42 6.62 8.58
N LEU A 147 -3.08 7.73 8.23
CA LEU A 147 -3.24 8.16 6.83
C LEU A 147 -1.90 8.47 6.17
N ILE A 148 -1.01 9.20 6.84
CA ILE A 148 0.30 9.57 6.29
C ILE A 148 1.15 8.33 6.05
N ALA A 149 1.18 7.37 6.98
CA ALA A 149 1.86 6.10 6.79
C ALA A 149 1.27 5.30 5.62
N TYR A 150 -0.06 5.26 5.50
CA TYR A 150 -0.72 4.67 4.33
C TYR A 150 -0.29 5.35 3.03
N LEU A 151 -0.23 6.68 2.98
CA LEU A 151 0.25 7.42 1.81
C LEU A 151 1.72 7.12 1.52
N MET A 152 2.60 7.04 2.53
CA MET A 152 4.03 6.71 2.32
C MET A 152 4.20 5.40 1.56
N ILE A 153 3.35 4.42 1.85
CA ILE A 153 3.40 3.10 1.24
C ILE A 153 2.67 3.07 -0.12
N GLU A 154 1.45 3.58 -0.18
CA GLU A 154 0.61 3.45 -1.40
C GLU A 154 0.94 4.47 -2.49
N SER A 155 1.62 5.56 -2.13
CA SER A 155 2.07 6.56 -3.11
C SER A 155 3.55 6.46 -3.43
N ALA A 156 4.32 5.56 -2.83
CA ALA A 156 5.74 5.43 -3.16
C ALA A 156 5.93 5.17 -4.66
N PRO A 157 6.91 5.84 -5.33
CA PRO A 157 7.36 5.40 -6.64
C PRO A 157 7.95 3.98 -6.54
N GLU A 158 7.75 3.17 -7.57
CA GLU A 158 8.40 1.85 -7.70
C GLU A 158 9.93 1.96 -7.81
#